data_AF-A0A2H3TIV3-F1
#
_entry.id   AF-A0A2H3TIV3-F1
#
_cell.length_a   1.000
_cell.length_b   1.000
_cell.length_c   1.000
_cell.angle_alpha   90.00
_cell.angle_beta   90.00
_cell.angle_gamma   90.00
#
_symmetry.space_group_name_H-M   'P 1'
#
loop_
_entity.id
_entity.type
_entity.pdbx_description
1 polymer ?
#
loop_
_entity_poly.entity_id
_entity_poly.type
_entity_poly.pdbx_seq_one_letter_code
_entity_poly.pdbx_strand_id
1 'polypeptide(L)'
;MNSDVETAVESSHDWGSKEELDAETKANATSSDPNVVDWQENDPENPLNWPTYKAVAHVVIISFMTLTVYAISFVYSTDLSVQLLTSADNSNLAATMFAPAASDLAKDFGITNSTVVTLAVSIYLLGFAFGPLLIAPLSELHGRYWIYNVCNLIILGMTIGCAKAPNLGGFLTCRFLAGVAGSAPLTIGGGTIADVTTPNNRAKAMAGWALGPLLGPVLGPIAGGFISAHLGWRWTFWIIAILSGVNSIICVLFMRETYAPTILAHRAARLRKETGNENLRPAGARSINTSTLMHFSRNLGVLLFIVKCLSGL
;
A
#
# COMPACT_ATOMS: atom_id res chain seq x y z
N MET A 1 52.88 -20.06 5.69
CA MET A 1 51.45 -19.83 6.00
C MET A 1 51.09 -18.34 6.07
N ASN A 2 51.94 -17.42 5.59
CA ASN A 2 51.64 -15.98 5.46
C ASN A 2 51.89 -15.42 4.05
N SER A 3 52.42 -16.20 3.09
CA SER A 3 52.68 -15.76 1.70
C SER A 3 51.45 -15.81 0.80
N ASP A 4 50.48 -16.66 1.12
CA ASP A 4 49.33 -16.94 0.25
C ASP A 4 48.15 -15.99 0.53
N VAL A 5 48.23 -15.23 1.62
CA VAL A 5 47.24 -14.19 1.98
C VAL A 5 47.62 -12.84 1.38
N GLU A 6 48.90 -12.49 1.32
CA GLU A 6 49.35 -11.25 0.67
C GLU A 6 49.10 -11.26 -0.85
N THR A 7 49.28 -12.40 -1.51
CA THR A 7 49.00 -12.54 -2.95
C THR A 7 47.51 -12.48 -3.28
N ALA A 8 46.62 -12.84 -2.35
CA ALA A 8 45.17 -12.71 -2.54
C ALA A 8 44.69 -11.26 -2.39
N VAL A 9 45.32 -10.48 -1.50
CA VAL A 9 44.97 -9.07 -1.27
C VAL A 9 45.45 -8.18 -2.42
N GLU A 10 46.62 -8.47 -3.02
CA GLU A 10 47.11 -7.72 -4.19
C GLU A 10 46.24 -7.87 -5.45
N SER A 11 45.51 -8.99 -5.60
CA SER A 11 44.58 -9.18 -6.73
C SER A 11 43.25 -8.41 -6.62
N SER A 12 42.96 -7.83 -5.46
CA SER A 12 41.69 -7.15 -5.17
C SER A 12 41.71 -5.63 -5.34
N HIS A 13 42.87 -5.07 -5.72
CA HIS A 13 43.09 -3.64 -5.85
C HIS A 13 43.28 -3.17 -7.31
N ASP A 14 42.88 -3.99 -8.28
CA ASP A 14 42.81 -3.61 -9.69
C ASP A 14 41.35 -3.36 -10.08
N TRP A 15 40.77 -2.29 -9.55
CA TRP A 15 39.55 -1.74 -10.13
C TRP A 15 39.98 -1.11 -11.44
N GLY A 16 39.68 -1.79 -12.55
CA GLY A 16 40.01 -1.33 -13.90
C GLY A 16 39.75 0.17 -14.06
N SER A 17 40.56 0.81 -14.91
CA SER A 17 40.52 2.25 -15.09
C SER A 17 39.08 2.72 -15.35
N LYS A 18 38.72 3.95 -14.93
CA LYS A 18 37.36 4.47 -15.11
C LYS A 18 36.87 4.35 -16.56
N GLU A 19 37.78 4.41 -17.51
CA GLU A 19 37.54 4.20 -18.93
C GLU A 19 37.25 2.72 -19.29
N GLU A 20 37.90 1.75 -18.64
CA GLU A 20 37.60 0.32 -18.77
C GLU A 20 36.28 -0.06 -18.08
N LEU A 21 35.97 0.50 -16.91
CA LEU A 21 34.67 0.33 -16.25
C LEU A 21 33.55 0.97 -17.07
N ASP A 22 33.78 2.14 -17.65
CA ASP A 22 32.84 2.81 -18.55
C ASP A 22 32.73 2.06 -19.90
N ALA A 23 33.80 1.40 -20.37
CA ALA A 23 33.81 0.56 -21.57
C ALA A 23 33.13 -0.79 -21.33
N GLU A 24 33.30 -1.44 -20.19
CA GLU A 24 32.55 -2.65 -19.79
C GLU A 24 31.08 -2.32 -19.55
N THR A 25 30.77 -1.17 -18.95
CA THR A 25 29.38 -0.70 -18.79
C THR A 25 28.75 -0.41 -20.15
N LYS A 26 29.48 0.19 -21.09
CA LYS A 26 29.03 0.41 -22.47
C LYS A 26 28.95 -0.88 -23.28
N ALA A 27 29.87 -1.82 -23.09
CA ALA A 27 29.90 -3.12 -23.76
C ALA A 27 28.77 -4.04 -23.27
N ASN A 28 28.46 -4.04 -21.96
CA ASN A 28 27.28 -4.71 -21.41
C ASN A 28 25.97 -4.02 -21.81
N ALA A 29 25.99 -2.72 -22.08
CA ALA A 29 24.84 -2.01 -22.65
C ALA A 29 24.63 -2.31 -24.15
N THR A 30 25.65 -2.79 -24.87
CA THR A 30 25.57 -3.14 -26.30
C THR A 30 25.47 -4.64 -26.59
N SER A 31 25.76 -5.51 -25.62
CA SER A 31 25.51 -6.97 -25.69
C SER A 31 24.08 -7.35 -25.25
N SER A 32 23.09 -6.54 -25.63
CA SER A 32 21.68 -6.83 -25.36
C SER A 32 21.32 -8.15 -26.04
N ASP A 33 21.13 -9.21 -25.25
CA ASP A 33 20.58 -10.48 -25.73
C ASP A 33 19.34 -10.15 -26.57
N PRO A 34 19.29 -10.52 -27.87
CA PRO A 34 18.21 -10.14 -28.77
C PRO A 34 16.84 -10.64 -28.30
N ASN A 35 16.80 -11.54 -27.31
CA ASN A 35 15.59 -12.00 -26.67
C ASN A 35 15.17 -11.18 -25.44
N VAL A 36 15.92 -10.17 -25.00
CA VAL A 36 15.58 -9.34 -23.84
C VAL A 36 14.82 -8.09 -24.28
N VAL A 37 13.61 -7.94 -23.75
CA VAL A 37 12.73 -6.80 -24.00
C VAL A 37 12.99 -5.73 -22.95
N ASP A 38 13.69 -4.66 -23.33
CA ASP A 38 13.99 -3.51 -22.47
C ASP A 38 13.36 -2.21 -23.02
N TRP A 39 13.52 -1.12 -22.25
CA TRP A 39 13.08 0.23 -22.61
C TRP A 39 13.94 0.83 -23.72
N GLN A 40 13.29 1.56 -24.62
CA GLN A 40 13.99 2.44 -25.56
C GLN A 40 14.23 3.82 -24.93
N GLU A 41 15.23 4.57 -25.43
CA GLU A 41 15.74 5.82 -24.85
C GLU A 41 14.67 6.94 -24.68
N ASN A 42 13.50 6.82 -25.33
CA ASN A 42 12.36 7.74 -25.16
C ASN A 42 10.99 7.02 -25.18
N ASP A 43 10.92 5.85 -24.55
CA ASP A 43 9.70 5.04 -24.58
C ASP A 43 8.52 5.71 -23.84
N PRO A 44 7.35 5.91 -24.48
CA PRO A 44 6.18 6.50 -23.83
C PRO A 44 5.49 5.58 -22.81
N GLU A 45 5.75 4.26 -22.85
CA GLU A 45 5.26 3.31 -21.85
C GLU A 45 6.11 3.34 -20.57
N ASN A 46 7.32 3.94 -20.60
CA ASN A 46 8.17 4.08 -19.42
C ASN A 46 7.60 5.19 -18.49
N PRO A 47 7.23 4.86 -17.24
CA PRO A 47 6.70 5.83 -16.28
C PRO A 47 7.64 7.00 -15.97
N LEU A 48 8.96 6.82 -16.12
CA LEU A 48 9.94 7.88 -15.92
C LEU A 48 9.92 8.95 -17.02
N ASN A 49 9.46 8.58 -18.23
CA ASN A 49 9.37 9.48 -19.37
C ASN A 49 8.01 10.20 -19.45
N TRP A 50 7.11 9.96 -18.50
CA TRP A 50 5.81 10.59 -18.50
C TRP A 50 5.89 12.09 -18.25
N PRO A 51 5.02 12.88 -18.89
CA PRO A 51 4.93 14.30 -18.60
C PRO A 51 4.55 14.53 -17.13
N THR A 52 5.11 15.57 -16.52
CA THR A 52 5.03 15.84 -15.07
C THR A 52 3.60 15.85 -14.53
N TYR A 53 2.61 16.28 -15.32
CA TYR A 53 1.20 16.27 -14.89
C TYR A 53 0.68 14.87 -14.59
N LYS A 54 1.13 13.81 -15.29
CA LYS A 54 0.73 12.42 -15.01
C LYS A 54 1.36 11.93 -13.72
N ALA A 55 2.64 12.21 -13.51
CA ALA A 55 3.32 11.85 -12.27
C ALA A 55 2.69 12.58 -11.06
N VAL A 56 2.42 13.88 -11.19
CA VAL A 56 1.72 14.67 -10.16
C VAL A 56 0.31 14.15 -9.94
N ALA A 57 -0.44 13.77 -10.98
CA ALA A 57 -1.76 13.16 -10.81
C ALA A 57 -1.70 11.87 -9.98
N HIS A 58 -0.72 10.99 -10.23
CA HIS A 58 -0.54 9.77 -9.41
C HIS A 58 -0.20 10.12 -7.96
N VAL A 59 0.71 11.08 -7.73
CA VAL A 59 1.06 11.54 -6.38
C VAL A 59 -0.17 12.09 -5.65
N VAL A 60 -0.96 12.96 -6.30
CA VAL A 60 -2.16 13.57 -5.72
C VAL A 60 -3.22 12.51 -5.42
N ILE A 61 -3.45 11.57 -6.33
CA ILE A 61 -4.40 10.47 -6.11
C ILE A 61 -3.96 9.66 -4.89
N ILE A 62 -2.71 9.18 -4.86
CA ILE A 62 -2.20 8.39 -3.73
C ILE A 62 -2.24 9.18 -2.42
N SER A 63 -1.96 10.49 -2.47
CA SER A 63 -2.08 11.38 -1.31
C SER A 63 -3.51 11.45 -0.79
N PHE A 64 -4.49 11.58 -1.70
CA PHE A 64 -5.90 11.59 -1.37
C PHE A 64 -6.39 10.23 -0.85
N MET A 65 -5.93 9.12 -1.43
CA MET A 65 -6.18 7.77 -0.91
C MET A 65 -5.64 7.64 0.52
N THR A 66 -4.39 8.07 0.73
CA THR A 66 -3.71 7.97 2.02
C THR A 66 -4.39 8.86 3.04
N LEU A 67 -4.82 10.08 2.66
CA LEU A 67 -5.63 10.95 3.50
C LEU A 67 -6.94 10.28 3.89
N THR A 68 -7.67 9.68 2.94
CA THR A 68 -8.94 9.01 3.22
C THR A 68 -8.74 7.84 4.19
N VAL A 69 -7.74 7.00 3.96
CA VAL A 69 -7.37 5.90 4.86
C VAL A 69 -6.91 6.42 6.23
N TYR A 70 -6.14 7.50 6.29
CA TYR A 70 -5.66 8.04 7.56
C TYR A 70 -6.76 8.76 8.32
N ALA A 71 -7.66 9.45 7.62
CA ALA A 71 -8.90 9.92 8.20
C ALA A 71 -9.56 8.70 8.85
N ILE A 72 -9.85 7.62 8.12
CA ILE A 72 -10.40 6.36 8.69
C ILE A 72 -9.59 5.86 9.90
N SER A 73 -8.28 5.64 9.79
CA SER A 73 -7.45 5.13 10.90
C SER A 73 -7.53 6.03 12.15
N PHE A 74 -7.44 7.35 12.00
CA PHE A 74 -7.43 8.29 13.12
C PHE A 74 -8.83 8.69 13.60
N VAL A 75 -9.85 8.56 12.74
CA VAL A 75 -11.26 8.50 13.13
C VAL A 75 -11.46 7.38 14.15
N TYR A 76 -10.70 6.29 14.04
CA TYR A 76 -10.95 5.08 14.80
C TYR A 76 -9.87 4.71 15.81
N SER A 77 -8.80 5.48 16.01
CA SER A 77 -7.70 5.07 16.88
C SER A 77 -6.83 6.24 17.36
N THR A 78 -7.13 6.77 18.54
CA THR A 78 -6.11 7.28 19.48
C THR A 78 -6.45 6.83 20.91
N ASP A 79 -6.41 5.53 21.17
CA ASP A 79 -6.50 5.02 22.55
C ASP A 79 -5.32 4.10 22.91
N LEU A 80 -4.19 4.18 22.19
CA LEU A 80 -3.04 3.30 22.49
C LEU A 80 -1.65 3.96 22.51
N SER A 81 -1.54 5.28 22.32
CA SER A 81 -0.24 5.97 22.46
C SER A 81 -0.17 7.00 23.59
N VAL A 82 -1.23 7.19 24.40
CA VAL A 82 -1.24 8.20 25.48
C VAL A 82 -1.81 7.67 26.81
N GLN A 83 -1.57 6.40 27.14
CA GLN A 83 -1.81 5.90 28.51
C GLN A 83 -0.60 5.24 29.17
N LEU A 84 0.52 5.03 28.46
CA LEU A 84 1.69 4.36 29.05
C LEU A 84 2.96 5.21 29.20
N LEU A 85 2.95 6.52 28.87
CA LEU A 85 4.19 7.31 28.96
C LEU A 85 4.14 8.69 29.64
N THR A 86 3.03 9.15 30.21
CA THR A 86 3.06 10.45 30.90
C THR A 86 2.12 10.48 32.10
N SER A 87 2.68 10.20 33.27
CA SER A 87 2.25 10.80 34.52
C SER A 87 2.49 12.31 34.48
N ALA A 88 1.50 13.07 34.93
CA ALA A 88 1.52 14.51 35.19
C ALA A 88 1.48 15.42 33.94
N ASP A 89 0.46 16.28 33.94
CA ASP A 89 0.25 17.49 33.15
C ASP A 89 0.28 17.36 31.63
N ASN A 90 -0.88 17.54 30.98
CA ASN A 90 -1.11 18.51 29.91
C ASN A 90 -2.51 18.35 29.32
N SER A 91 -3.27 19.43 29.43
CA SER A 91 -4.31 19.76 28.47
C SER A 91 -3.75 19.71 27.05
N ASN A 92 -4.61 19.25 26.12
CA ASN A 92 -4.54 19.35 24.67
C ASN A 92 -4.15 18.10 23.83
N LEU A 93 -5.14 17.70 23.02
CA LEU A 93 -5.08 17.04 21.71
C LEU A 93 -4.99 15.50 21.62
N ALA A 94 -5.88 14.76 22.28
CA ALA A 94 -6.10 13.34 21.93
C ALA A 94 -7.54 12.83 22.15
N ALA A 95 -8.54 13.72 22.23
CA ALA A 95 -9.94 13.29 22.13
C ALA A 95 -10.27 13.09 20.65
N THR A 96 -9.96 11.93 20.07
CA THR A 96 -10.26 11.74 18.65
C THR A 96 -11.41 10.79 18.41
N MET A 97 -12.45 11.40 17.83
CA MET A 97 -13.59 10.91 17.05
C MET A 97 -14.34 9.67 17.50
N PHE A 98 -13.64 8.57 17.78
CA PHE A 98 -14.25 7.37 18.32
C PHE A 98 -14.37 7.41 19.85
N ALA A 99 -13.75 8.35 20.57
CA ALA A 99 -14.03 8.49 22.01
C ALA A 99 -15.54 8.71 22.32
N PRO A 100 -16.27 9.63 21.63
CA PRO A 100 -17.72 9.71 21.78
C PRO A 100 -18.44 8.51 21.14
N ALA A 101 -18.04 8.09 19.93
CA ALA A 101 -18.69 7.01 19.20
C ALA A 101 -18.52 5.61 19.84
N ALA A 102 -17.44 5.38 20.59
CA ALA A 102 -17.15 4.16 21.33
C ALA A 102 -18.15 3.97 22.47
N SER A 103 -18.51 5.07 23.14
CA SER A 103 -19.51 5.04 24.20
C SER A 103 -20.90 4.70 23.64
N ASP A 104 -21.22 5.20 22.45
CA ASP A 104 -22.48 4.89 21.78
C ASP A 104 -22.48 3.49 21.15
N LEU A 105 -21.34 3.03 20.62
CA LEU A 105 -21.12 1.65 20.18
C LEU A 105 -21.31 0.67 21.35
N ALA A 106 -20.72 0.97 22.51
CA ALA A 106 -20.83 0.13 23.70
C ALA A 106 -22.29 0.01 24.17
N LYS A 107 -23.05 1.11 24.17
CA LYS A 107 -24.48 1.10 24.49
C LYS A 107 -25.27 0.27 23.49
N ASP A 108 -25.02 0.46 22.19
CA ASP A 108 -25.79 -0.17 21.12
C ASP A 108 -25.56 -1.70 21.03
N PHE A 109 -24.34 -2.16 21.30
CA PHE A 109 -24.03 -3.59 21.39
C PHE A 109 -24.15 -4.18 22.80
N GLY A 110 -24.58 -3.39 23.80
CA GLY A 110 -24.75 -3.84 25.19
C GLY A 110 -23.45 -4.28 25.88
N ILE A 111 -22.32 -3.69 25.51
CA ILE A 111 -20.99 -4.06 26.00
C ILE A 111 -20.75 -3.44 27.38
N THR A 112 -20.56 -4.29 28.39
CA THR A 112 -20.25 -3.85 29.77
C THR A 112 -18.75 -3.82 30.07
N ASN A 113 -17.93 -4.48 29.25
CA ASN A 113 -16.49 -4.61 29.46
C ASN A 113 -15.71 -3.60 28.61
N SER A 114 -14.97 -2.70 29.28
CA SER A 114 -14.14 -1.68 28.62
C SER A 114 -13.08 -2.27 27.68
N THR A 115 -12.52 -3.44 28.01
CA THR A 115 -11.53 -4.13 27.17
C THR A 115 -12.07 -4.45 25.79
N VAL A 116 -13.36 -4.80 25.69
CA VAL A 116 -14.00 -5.15 24.42
C VAL A 116 -14.22 -3.90 23.55
N VAL A 117 -14.51 -2.76 24.18
CA VAL A 117 -14.63 -1.47 23.49
C VAL A 117 -13.26 -1.03 22.95
N THR A 118 -12.20 -1.12 23.76
CA THR A 118 -10.83 -0.84 23.33
C THR A 118 -10.37 -1.78 22.22
N LEU A 119 -10.77 -3.06 22.27
CA LEU A 119 -10.52 -4.00 21.18
C LEU A 119 -11.19 -3.57 19.88
N ALA A 120 -12.44 -3.08 19.93
CA ALA A 120 -13.17 -2.65 18.75
C ALA A 120 -12.50 -1.49 17.99
N VAL A 121 -11.80 -0.64 18.73
CA VAL A 121 -11.00 0.48 18.23
C VAL A 121 -9.66 -0.02 17.68
N SER A 122 -8.90 -0.76 18.50
CA SER A 122 -7.53 -1.18 18.22
C SER A 122 -7.38 -2.30 17.18
N ILE A 123 -8.39 -3.15 16.97
CA ILE A 123 -8.32 -4.29 16.04
C ILE A 123 -8.05 -3.86 14.59
N TYR A 124 -8.44 -2.64 14.23
CA TYR A 124 -8.13 -2.06 12.92
C TYR A 124 -6.62 -1.83 12.75
N LEU A 125 -5.94 -1.31 13.78
CA LEU A 125 -4.48 -1.11 13.76
C LEU A 125 -3.75 -2.45 13.71
N LEU A 126 -4.30 -3.47 14.39
CA LEU A 126 -3.76 -4.83 14.29
C LEU A 126 -3.80 -5.32 12.83
N GLY A 127 -4.93 -5.14 12.14
CA GLY A 127 -5.03 -5.43 10.70
C GLY A 127 -4.05 -4.61 9.87
N PHE A 128 -3.93 -3.31 10.14
CA PHE A 128 -3.01 -2.40 9.46
C PHE A 128 -1.53 -2.79 9.67
N ALA A 129 -1.17 -3.38 10.80
CA ALA A 129 0.18 -3.87 11.05
C ALA A 129 0.52 -5.14 10.26
N PHE A 130 -0.46 -6.04 10.06
CA PHE A 130 -0.28 -7.26 9.27
C PHE A 130 -0.42 -7.04 7.75
N GLY A 131 -1.17 -6.03 7.32
CA GLY A 131 -1.43 -5.72 5.91
C GLY A 131 -0.17 -5.60 5.06
N PRO A 132 0.87 -4.83 5.45
CA PRO A 132 2.08 -4.63 4.66
C PRO A 132 2.81 -5.94 4.34
N LEU A 133 2.76 -6.93 5.24
CA LEU A 133 3.44 -8.23 5.05
C LEU A 133 2.90 -8.99 3.84
N LEU A 134 1.62 -8.84 3.52
CA LEU A 134 0.99 -9.45 2.35
C LEU A 134 1.01 -8.51 1.15
N ILE A 135 0.72 -7.23 1.38
CA ILE A 135 0.46 -6.28 0.30
C ILE A 135 1.74 -5.83 -0.40
N ALA A 136 2.85 -5.65 0.32
CA ALA A 136 4.13 -5.27 -0.27
C ALA A 136 4.59 -6.28 -1.36
N PRO A 137 4.78 -7.58 -1.05
CA PRO A 137 5.22 -8.55 -2.07
C PRO A 137 4.18 -8.75 -3.18
N LEU A 138 2.88 -8.67 -2.86
CA LEU A 138 1.83 -8.77 -3.89
C LEU A 138 1.93 -7.66 -4.93
N SER A 139 2.26 -6.45 -4.50
CA SER A 139 2.39 -5.27 -5.38
C SER A 139 3.56 -5.38 -6.35
N GLU A 140 4.60 -6.14 -6.00
CA GLU A 140 5.76 -6.40 -6.86
C GLU A 140 5.54 -7.59 -7.81
N LEU A 141 4.67 -8.53 -7.47
CA LEU A 141 4.39 -9.70 -8.31
C LEU A 141 3.30 -9.44 -9.35
N HIS A 142 2.21 -8.78 -8.95
CA HIS A 142 1.01 -8.62 -9.80
C HIS A 142 0.88 -7.21 -10.39
N GLY A 143 1.81 -6.31 -10.06
CA GLY A 143 1.73 -4.90 -10.39
C GLY A 143 0.97 -4.09 -9.35
N ARG A 144 1.19 -2.79 -9.32
CA ARG A 144 0.69 -1.91 -8.26
C ARG A 144 -0.75 -1.50 -8.51
N TYR A 145 -1.14 -1.30 -9.77
CA TYR A 145 -2.48 -0.84 -10.14
C TYR A 145 -3.57 -1.79 -9.64
N TRP A 146 -3.40 -3.10 -9.87
CA TRP A 146 -4.40 -4.09 -9.47
C TRP A 146 -4.52 -4.18 -7.95
N ILE A 147 -3.41 -4.13 -7.22
CA ILE A 147 -3.42 -4.21 -5.76
C ILE A 147 -4.10 -2.98 -5.15
N TYR A 148 -3.87 -1.77 -5.66
CA TYR A 148 -4.61 -0.58 -5.20
C TYR A 148 -6.12 -0.75 -5.34
N ASN A 149 -6.58 -1.22 -6.51
CA ASN A 149 -8.01 -1.37 -6.78
C ASN A 149 -8.64 -2.49 -5.93
N VAL A 150 -7.98 -3.63 -5.77
CA VAL A 150 -8.47 -4.73 -4.92
C VAL A 150 -8.57 -4.28 -3.46
N CYS A 151 -7.54 -3.61 -2.92
CA CYS A 151 -7.56 -3.11 -1.56
C CYS A 151 -8.66 -2.05 -1.35
N ASN A 152 -8.84 -1.14 -2.30
CA ASN A 152 -9.94 -0.16 -2.25
C ASN A 152 -11.31 -0.83 -2.18
N LEU A 153 -11.56 -1.85 -3.00
CA LEU A 153 -12.82 -2.59 -3.01
C LEU A 153 -13.05 -3.34 -1.69
N ILE A 154 -12.00 -3.94 -1.12
CA ILE A 154 -12.08 -4.61 0.18
C ILE A 154 -12.42 -3.59 1.29
N ILE A 155 -11.73 -2.45 1.33
CA ILE A 155 -12.02 -1.38 2.31
C ILE A 155 -13.47 -0.93 2.18
N LEU A 156 -13.93 -0.65 0.96
CA LEU A 156 -15.29 -0.20 0.67
C LEU A 156 -16.32 -1.22 1.19
N GLY A 157 -16.17 -2.49 0.80
CA GLY A 157 -17.07 -3.56 1.22
C GLY A 157 -17.07 -3.78 2.74
N MET A 158 -15.89 -3.82 3.35
CA MET A 158 -15.75 -4.05 4.80
C MET A 158 -16.24 -2.86 5.63
N THR A 159 -16.11 -1.64 5.13
CA THR A 159 -16.64 -0.43 5.78
C THR A 159 -18.17 -0.42 5.72
N ILE A 160 -18.77 -0.81 4.59
CA ILE A 160 -20.22 -1.01 4.50
C ILE A 160 -20.67 -2.13 5.45
N GLY A 161 -19.88 -3.19 5.57
CA GLY A 161 -20.07 -4.26 6.56
C GLY A 161 -20.08 -3.74 8.00
N CYS A 162 -19.16 -2.85 8.36
CA CYS A 162 -19.14 -2.20 9.67
C CYS A 162 -20.38 -1.35 9.93
N ALA A 163 -20.88 -0.63 8.91
CA ALA A 163 -22.07 0.21 9.04
C ALA A 163 -23.36 -0.61 9.27
N LYS A 164 -23.43 -1.82 8.67
CA LYS A 164 -24.58 -2.73 8.74
C LYS A 164 -24.42 -3.87 9.75
N ALA A 165 -23.33 -3.91 10.51
CA ALA A 165 -23.04 -5.02 11.41
C ALA A 165 -24.15 -5.19 12.48
N PRO A 166 -24.83 -6.35 12.54
CA PRO A 166 -25.87 -6.62 13.54
C PRO A 166 -25.29 -7.16 14.85
N ASN A 167 -24.04 -7.65 14.83
CA ASN A 167 -23.37 -8.23 15.97
C ASN A 167 -21.93 -7.70 16.09
N LEU A 168 -21.39 -7.77 17.31
CA LEU A 168 -20.04 -7.27 17.61
C LEU A 168 -18.96 -8.07 16.88
N GLY A 169 -19.09 -9.39 16.77
CA GLY A 169 -18.09 -10.25 16.10
C GLY A 169 -17.90 -9.85 14.64
N GLY A 170 -18.99 -9.71 13.88
CA GLY A 170 -19.01 -9.26 12.50
C GLY A 170 -18.46 -7.84 12.36
N PHE A 171 -18.75 -6.94 13.30
CA PHE A 171 -18.15 -5.62 13.35
C PHE A 171 -16.62 -5.69 13.50
N LEU A 172 -16.12 -6.45 14.47
CA LEU A 172 -14.67 -6.64 14.73
C LEU A 172 -13.95 -7.24 13.52
N THR A 173 -14.54 -8.27 12.91
CA THR A 173 -14.02 -8.93 11.71
C THR A 173 -13.93 -7.96 10.54
N CYS A 174 -15.02 -7.23 10.25
CA CYS A 174 -15.03 -6.25 9.16
C CYS A 174 -13.98 -5.17 9.40
N ARG A 175 -13.81 -4.71 10.65
CA ARG A 175 -12.79 -3.73 11.01
C ARG A 175 -11.37 -4.26 10.81
N PHE A 176 -11.09 -5.49 11.22
CA PHE A 176 -9.77 -6.10 11.02
C PHE A 176 -9.42 -6.18 9.53
N LEU A 177 -10.33 -6.70 8.71
CA LEU A 177 -10.13 -6.83 7.26
C LEU A 177 -10.01 -5.47 6.55
N ALA A 178 -10.79 -4.48 6.99
CA ALA A 178 -10.66 -3.10 6.52
C ALA A 178 -9.27 -2.52 6.87
N GLY A 179 -8.74 -2.84 8.06
CA GLY A 179 -7.39 -2.44 8.48
C GLY A 179 -6.29 -3.06 7.61
N VAL A 180 -6.39 -4.36 7.32
CA VAL A 180 -5.45 -5.09 6.44
C VAL A 180 -5.39 -4.43 5.06
N ALA A 181 -6.55 -4.21 4.43
CA ALA A 181 -6.59 -3.57 3.12
C ALA A 181 -6.23 -2.07 3.18
N GLY A 182 -6.54 -1.42 4.31
CA GLY A 182 -6.24 -0.03 4.63
C GLY A 182 -4.75 0.32 4.55
N SER A 183 -3.84 -0.62 4.82
CA SER A 183 -2.40 -0.33 4.79
C SER A 183 -1.84 -0.11 3.38
N ALA A 184 -2.56 -0.51 2.33
CA ALA A 184 -2.04 -0.56 0.96
C ALA A 184 -1.46 0.78 0.44
N PRO A 185 -2.12 1.94 0.60
CA PRO A 185 -1.59 3.20 0.09
C PRO A 185 -0.34 3.66 0.80
N LEU A 186 -0.16 3.31 2.07
CA LEU A 186 1.07 3.60 2.80
C LEU A 186 2.21 2.68 2.37
N THR A 187 1.91 1.38 2.25
CA THR A 187 2.89 0.36 1.87
C THR A 187 3.42 0.55 0.45
N ILE A 188 2.53 0.80 -0.51
CA ILE A 188 2.88 0.85 -1.94
C ILE A 188 3.11 2.30 -2.43
N GLY A 189 2.61 3.30 -1.69
CA GLY A 189 2.64 4.71 -2.10
C GLY A 189 4.05 5.23 -2.37
N GLY A 190 4.98 5.01 -1.44
CA GLY A 190 6.37 5.42 -1.59
C GLY A 190 7.04 4.78 -2.82
N GLY A 191 6.77 3.49 -3.05
CA GLY A 191 7.22 2.81 -4.26
C GLY A 191 6.66 3.48 -5.51
N THR A 192 5.35 3.72 -5.55
CA THR A 192 4.67 4.26 -6.75
C THR A 192 5.21 5.63 -7.13
N ILE A 193 5.48 6.46 -6.12
CA ILE A 193 6.13 7.75 -6.32
C ILE A 193 7.54 7.56 -6.87
N ALA A 194 8.30 6.59 -6.35
CA ALA A 194 9.65 6.30 -6.82
C ALA A 194 9.71 5.82 -8.27
N ASP A 195 8.68 5.11 -8.75
CA ASP A 195 8.59 4.61 -10.14
C ASP A 195 8.23 5.71 -11.15
N VAL A 196 7.45 6.73 -10.76
CA VAL A 196 6.99 7.80 -11.67
C VAL A 196 7.81 9.09 -11.57
N THR A 197 8.76 9.18 -10.61
CA THR A 197 9.55 10.39 -10.40
C THR A 197 11.05 10.15 -10.54
N THR A 198 11.71 11.11 -11.19
CA THR A 198 13.17 11.13 -11.30
C THR A 198 13.81 11.37 -9.92
N PRO A 199 15.03 10.86 -9.67
CA PRO A 199 15.69 10.98 -8.37
C PRO A 199 15.76 12.41 -7.82
N ASN A 200 15.94 13.40 -8.70
CA ASN A 200 16.05 14.82 -8.33
C ASN A 200 14.72 15.42 -7.81
N ASN A 201 13.58 14.91 -8.26
CA ASN A 201 12.25 15.40 -7.88
C ASN A 201 11.51 14.48 -6.89
N ARG A 202 12.06 13.30 -6.61
CA ARG A 202 11.45 12.28 -5.74
C ARG A 202 11.15 12.81 -4.34
N ALA A 203 12.09 13.55 -3.74
CA ALA A 203 11.90 14.12 -2.40
C ALA A 203 10.71 15.11 -2.34
N LYS A 204 10.54 15.95 -3.37
CA LYS A 204 9.42 16.89 -3.47
C LYS A 204 8.08 16.16 -3.62
N ALA A 205 8.05 15.12 -4.44
CA ALA A 205 6.84 14.30 -4.62
C ALA A 205 6.48 13.50 -3.35
N MET A 206 7.47 12.94 -2.65
CA MET A 206 7.26 12.29 -1.35
C MET A 206 6.79 13.27 -0.28
N ALA A 207 7.32 14.51 -0.26
CA ALA A 207 6.85 15.56 0.64
C ALA A 207 5.39 15.94 0.36
N GLY A 208 5.00 16.06 -0.91
CA GLY A 208 3.60 16.26 -1.30
C GLY A 208 2.70 15.12 -0.83
N TRP A 209 3.17 13.87 -0.95
CA TRP A 209 2.45 12.70 -0.45
C TRP A 209 2.30 12.65 1.06
N ALA A 210 3.33 13.06 1.80
CA ALA A 210 3.30 13.10 3.26
C ALA A 210 2.21 14.01 3.83
N LEU A 211 1.69 14.97 3.07
CA LEU A 211 0.55 15.79 3.47
C LEU A 211 -0.71 14.97 3.75
N GLY A 212 -0.93 13.87 3.01
CA GLY A 212 -2.09 13.00 3.21
C GLY A 212 -2.14 12.40 4.62
N PRO A 213 -1.11 11.63 5.03
CA PRO A 213 -0.98 11.13 6.41
C PRO A 213 -1.05 12.21 7.49
N LEU A 214 -0.47 13.40 7.24
CA LEU A 214 -0.41 14.48 8.23
C LEU A 214 -1.78 15.13 8.47
N LEU A 215 -2.62 15.25 7.43
CA LEU A 215 -3.94 15.86 7.55
C LEU A 215 -4.98 14.92 8.17
N GLY A 216 -4.80 13.60 8.07
CA GLY A 216 -5.73 12.61 8.62
C GLY A 216 -6.04 12.78 10.12
N PRO A 217 -5.02 12.85 11.01
CA PRO A 217 -5.21 13.07 12.44
C PRO A 217 -5.87 14.40 12.80
N VAL A 218 -5.82 15.40 11.93
CA VAL A 218 -6.44 16.71 12.16
C VAL A 218 -7.89 16.70 11.69
N LEU A 219 -8.15 16.20 10.49
CA LEU A 219 -9.47 16.23 9.85
C LEU A 219 -10.42 15.15 10.38
N GLY A 220 -9.88 13.99 10.74
CA GLY A 220 -10.65 12.89 11.32
C GLY A 220 -11.47 13.37 12.53
N PRO A 221 -10.84 13.68 13.68
CA PRO A 221 -11.52 14.03 14.93
C PRO A 221 -12.63 15.07 14.77
N ILE A 222 -12.35 16.10 13.97
CA ILE A 222 -13.28 17.18 13.67
C ILE A 222 -14.51 16.61 12.97
N ALA A 223 -14.32 15.90 11.84
CA ALA A 223 -15.42 15.38 11.05
C ALA A 223 -16.34 14.46 11.86
N GLY A 224 -15.81 13.51 12.64
CA GLY A 224 -16.72 12.60 13.35
C GLY A 224 -17.15 12.98 14.72
N GLY A 225 -16.49 13.93 15.38
CA GLY A 225 -17.12 14.57 16.53
C GLY A 225 -18.47 15.15 16.10
N PHE A 226 -18.48 15.90 14.98
CA PHE A 226 -19.70 16.47 14.42
C PHE A 226 -20.69 15.41 13.91
N ILE A 227 -20.23 14.42 13.13
CA ILE A 227 -21.11 13.38 12.58
C ILE A 227 -21.70 12.51 13.69
N SER A 228 -20.88 12.03 14.63
CA SER A 228 -21.36 11.15 15.71
C SER A 228 -22.36 11.87 16.61
N ALA A 229 -22.17 13.15 16.88
CA ALA A 229 -23.07 13.94 17.73
C ALA A 229 -24.45 14.20 17.09
N HIS A 230 -24.53 14.34 15.76
CA HIS A 230 -25.79 14.74 15.08
C HIS A 230 -26.47 13.60 14.32
N LEU A 231 -25.71 12.71 13.70
CA LEU A 231 -26.19 11.64 12.83
C LEU A 231 -25.98 10.24 13.44
N GLY A 232 -25.18 10.14 14.50
CA GLY A 232 -24.87 8.89 15.18
C GLY A 232 -23.65 8.17 14.60
N TRP A 233 -23.14 7.19 15.36
CA TRP A 233 -21.86 6.54 15.06
C TRP A 233 -21.84 5.70 13.77
N ARG A 234 -22.98 5.11 13.38
CA ARG A 234 -23.10 4.31 12.14
C ARG A 234 -22.95 5.15 10.89
N TRP A 235 -23.39 6.41 10.92
CA TRP A 235 -23.29 7.32 9.77
C TRP A 235 -21.86 7.73 9.47
N THR A 236 -20.98 7.70 10.47
CA THR A 236 -19.52 7.84 10.27
C THR A 236 -19.00 6.82 9.26
N PHE A 237 -19.44 5.55 9.37
CA PHE A 237 -19.05 4.50 8.43
C PHE A 237 -19.64 4.69 7.03
N TRP A 238 -20.87 5.20 6.91
CA TRP A 238 -21.47 5.51 5.62
C TRP A 238 -20.75 6.63 4.86
N ILE A 239 -20.40 7.71 5.54
CA ILE A 239 -19.66 8.83 4.93
C ILE A 239 -18.28 8.35 4.47
N ILE A 240 -17.62 7.55 5.29
CA ILE A 240 -16.35 6.93 4.93
C ILE A 240 -16.48 5.99 3.73
N ALA A 241 -17.54 5.18 3.66
CA ALA A 241 -17.79 4.31 2.53
C ALA A 241 -17.99 5.11 1.24
N ILE A 242 -18.69 6.25 1.30
CA ILE A 242 -18.85 7.15 0.14
C ILE A 242 -17.51 7.70 -0.32
N LEU A 243 -16.68 8.22 0.61
CA LEU A 243 -15.36 8.75 0.30
C LEU A 243 -14.43 7.67 -0.29
N SER A 244 -14.45 6.47 0.29
CA SER A 244 -13.70 5.31 -0.22
C SER A 244 -14.19 4.89 -1.60
N GLY A 245 -15.50 4.92 -1.85
CA GLY A 245 -16.09 4.62 -3.16
C GLY A 245 -15.67 5.63 -4.24
N VAL A 246 -15.74 6.93 -3.93
CA VAL A 246 -15.25 7.99 -4.84
C VAL A 246 -13.77 7.80 -5.14
N ASN A 247 -12.96 7.54 -4.11
CA ASN A 247 -11.54 7.26 -4.26
C ASN A 247 -11.28 6.03 -5.14
N SER A 248 -12.04 4.95 -4.94
CA SER A 248 -11.94 3.74 -5.78
C SER A 248 -12.25 4.04 -7.25
N ILE A 249 -13.26 4.86 -7.53
CA ILE A 249 -13.62 5.26 -8.91
C ILE A 249 -12.49 6.08 -9.53
N ILE A 250 -11.95 7.06 -8.79
CA ILE A 250 -10.82 7.89 -9.24
C ILE A 250 -9.59 7.03 -9.55
N CYS A 251 -9.27 6.05 -8.70
CA CYS A 251 -8.18 5.12 -8.93
C CYS A 251 -8.35 4.32 -10.22
N VAL A 252 -9.54 3.76 -10.47
CA VAL A 252 -9.80 2.97 -11.69
C VAL A 252 -9.64 3.83 -12.95
N LEU A 253 -10.11 5.08 -12.92
CA LEU A 253 -10.15 5.95 -14.10
C LEU A 253 -8.81 6.63 -14.42
N PHE A 254 -8.08 7.08 -13.40
CA PHE A 254 -6.90 7.94 -13.61
C PHE A 254 -5.58 7.23 -13.35
N MET A 255 -5.56 6.17 -12.54
CA MET A 255 -4.33 5.46 -12.22
C MET A 255 -3.96 4.50 -13.35
N ARG A 256 -2.66 4.43 -13.67
CA ARG A 256 -2.09 3.45 -14.60
C ARG A 256 -1.07 2.60 -13.89
N GLU A 257 -0.74 1.46 -14.49
CA GLU A 257 0.36 0.64 -13.98
C GLU A 257 1.66 1.43 -14.04
N THR A 258 2.37 1.49 -12.92
CA THR A 258 3.64 2.20 -12.78
C THR A 258 4.81 1.25 -12.63
N TYR A 259 4.56 -0.03 -12.35
CA TYR A 259 5.62 -0.98 -12.06
C TYR A 259 6.31 -1.48 -13.33
N ALA A 260 7.54 -1.02 -13.54
CA ALA A 260 8.30 -1.26 -14.78
C ALA A 260 8.44 -2.75 -15.16
N PRO A 261 8.73 -3.70 -14.24
CA PRO A 261 8.82 -5.11 -14.60
C PRO A 261 7.50 -5.72 -15.09
N THR A 262 6.35 -5.30 -14.54
CA THR A 262 5.04 -5.76 -15.02
C THR A 262 4.72 -5.19 -16.40
N ILE A 263 5.08 -3.94 -16.68
CA ILE A 263 4.87 -3.34 -18.00
C ILE A 263 5.71 -4.07 -19.06
N LEU A 264 7.00 -4.31 -18.77
CA LEU A 264 7.88 -5.07 -19.66
C LEU A 264 7.41 -6.52 -19.84
N ALA A 265 6.89 -7.17 -18.78
CA ALA A 265 6.34 -8.52 -18.88
C ALA A 265 5.13 -8.58 -19.82
N HIS A 266 4.21 -7.62 -19.74
CA HIS A 266 3.09 -7.51 -20.67
C HIS A 266 3.56 -7.24 -22.11
N ARG A 267 4.57 -6.38 -22.28
CA ARG A 267 5.16 -6.11 -23.59
C ARG A 267 5.82 -7.34 -24.19
N ALA A 268 6.62 -8.07 -23.41
CA ALA A 268 7.24 -9.32 -23.84
C ALA A 268 6.16 -10.34 -24.23
N ALA A 269 5.09 -10.47 -23.46
CA ALA A 269 3.97 -11.36 -23.80
C ALA A 269 3.24 -10.94 -25.09
N ARG A 270 3.11 -9.64 -25.37
CA ARG A 270 2.58 -9.11 -26.64
C ARG A 270 3.51 -9.45 -27.80
N LEU A 271 4.80 -9.17 -27.67
CA LEU A 271 5.80 -9.46 -28.70
C LEU A 271 5.95 -10.95 -28.99
N ARG A 272 5.82 -11.84 -27.98
CA ARG A 272 5.78 -13.30 -28.19
C ARG A 272 4.63 -13.71 -29.12
N LYS A 273 3.45 -13.08 -28.97
CA LYS A 273 2.28 -13.37 -29.80
C LYS A 273 2.43 -12.83 -31.23
N GLU A 274 3.04 -11.66 -31.38
CA GLU A 274 3.23 -11.01 -32.69
C GLU A 274 4.37 -11.65 -33.51
N THR A 275 5.47 -12.04 -32.85
CA THR A 275 6.66 -12.58 -33.51
C THR A 275 6.72 -14.11 -33.53
N GLY A 276 5.90 -14.79 -32.72
CA GLY A 276 5.95 -16.25 -32.54
C GLY A 276 7.20 -16.75 -31.80
N ASN A 277 8.08 -15.86 -31.33
CA ASN A 277 9.29 -16.24 -30.60
C ASN A 277 9.01 -16.35 -29.09
N GLU A 278 8.93 -17.57 -28.58
CA GLU A 278 8.70 -17.83 -27.14
C GLU A 278 9.89 -17.46 -26.23
N ASN A 279 11.08 -17.28 -26.80
CA ASN A 279 12.29 -17.01 -26.02
C ASN A 279 12.39 -15.58 -25.51
N LEU A 280 11.53 -14.65 -25.98
CA LEU A 280 11.53 -13.27 -25.52
C LEU A 280 11.29 -13.18 -24.01
N ARG A 281 12.13 -12.47 -23.26
CA ARG A 281 12.03 -12.29 -21.80
C ARG A 281 12.08 -10.80 -21.46
N PRO A 282 11.31 -10.32 -20.47
CA PRO A 282 11.40 -8.93 -20.05
C PRO A 282 12.75 -8.67 -19.37
N ALA A 283 13.31 -7.47 -19.57
CA ALA A 283 14.51 -7.03 -18.87
C ALA A 283 14.25 -7.04 -17.35
N GLY A 284 15.20 -7.61 -16.59
CA GLY A 284 15.06 -7.76 -15.14
C GLY A 284 14.15 -8.92 -14.69
N ALA A 285 13.83 -9.88 -15.56
CA ALA A 285 13.15 -11.12 -15.18
C ALA A 285 13.97 -11.91 -14.15
N ARG A 286 13.76 -11.66 -12.85
CA ARG A 286 14.11 -12.64 -11.82
C ARG A 286 13.34 -13.92 -12.15
N SER A 287 14.00 -15.06 -12.20
CA SER A 287 13.32 -16.35 -12.26
C SER A 287 12.44 -16.46 -11.02
N ILE A 288 11.15 -16.18 -11.18
CA ILE A 288 10.19 -16.30 -10.10
C ILE A 288 10.10 -17.80 -9.82
N ASN A 289 10.79 -18.25 -8.78
CA ASN A 289 10.77 -19.64 -8.37
C ASN A 289 9.30 -19.99 -8.04
N THR A 290 8.71 -20.91 -8.79
CA THR A 290 7.28 -21.27 -8.72
C THR A 290 6.86 -21.72 -7.33
N SER A 291 7.81 -22.14 -6.49
CA SER A 291 7.61 -22.43 -5.08
C SER A 291 7.13 -21.21 -4.28
N THR A 292 7.70 -20.02 -4.47
CA THR A 292 7.29 -18.79 -3.79
C THR A 292 5.88 -18.37 -4.19
N LEU A 293 5.53 -18.52 -5.47
CA LEU A 293 4.20 -18.21 -6.00
C LEU A 293 3.14 -19.22 -5.48
N MET A 294 3.50 -20.50 -5.35
CA MET A 294 2.65 -21.51 -4.71
C MET A 294 2.45 -21.25 -3.21
N HIS A 295 3.51 -20.93 -2.45
CA HIS A 295 3.40 -20.56 -1.03
C HIS A 295 2.51 -19.32 -0.84
N PHE A 296 2.59 -18.35 -1.75
CA PHE A 296 1.79 -17.14 -1.70
C PHE A 296 0.31 -17.36 -2.08
N SER A 297 0.05 -18.17 -3.11
CA SER A 297 -1.32 -18.59 -3.48
C SER A 297 -2.02 -19.33 -2.34
N ARG A 298 -1.25 -20.07 -1.53
CA ARG A 298 -1.72 -20.75 -0.33
C ARG A 298 -2.12 -19.76 0.77
N ASN A 299 -1.38 -18.67 0.96
CA ASN A 299 -1.73 -17.59 1.89
C ASN A 299 -2.96 -16.79 1.44
N LEU A 300 -3.13 -16.54 0.14
CA LEU A 300 -4.34 -15.92 -0.42
C LEU A 300 -5.56 -16.85 -0.29
N GLY A 301 -5.36 -18.17 -0.43
CA GLY A 301 -6.35 -19.20 -0.13
C GLY A 301 -6.80 -19.20 1.33
N VAL A 302 -5.90 -18.93 2.28
CA VAL A 302 -6.25 -18.75 3.70
C VAL A 302 -7.10 -17.49 3.91
N LEU A 303 -6.80 -16.38 3.23
CA LEU A 303 -7.61 -15.16 3.31
C LEU A 303 -9.03 -15.39 2.75
N LEU A 304 -9.14 -16.06 1.59
CA LEU A 304 -10.43 -16.45 1.02
C LEU A 304 -11.17 -17.48 1.88
N PHE A 305 -10.46 -18.39 2.53
CA PHE A 305 -11.02 -19.35 3.49
C PHE A 305 -11.54 -18.65 4.75
N ILE A 306 -10.82 -17.66 5.27
CA ILE A 306 -11.25 -16.81 6.38
C ILE A 306 -12.54 -16.05 5.99
N VAL A 307 -12.57 -15.42 4.81
CA VAL A 307 -13.78 -14.75 4.28
C VAL A 307 -14.96 -15.73 4.12
N LYS A 308 -14.68 -16.99 3.75
CA LYS A 308 -15.70 -18.04 3.56
C LYS A 308 -16.18 -18.65 4.89
N CYS A 309 -15.32 -18.76 5.90
CA CYS A 309 -15.70 -19.13 7.26
C CYS A 309 -16.52 -18.05 7.96
N LEU A 310 -16.23 -16.78 7.69
CA LEU A 310 -16.94 -15.64 8.29
C LEU A 310 -18.28 -15.32 7.62
N SER A 311 -18.55 -15.84 6.43
CA SER A 311 -19.84 -15.72 5.73
C SER A 311 -20.79 -16.90 5.99
N GLY A 312 -20.37 -17.87 6.83
CA GLY A 312 -21.13 -19.07 7.19
C GLY A 312 -21.55 -19.16 8.68
N LEU A 313 -21.38 -18.08 9.45
CA LEU A 313 -21.85 -17.90 10.83
C LEU A 313 -22.80 -16.69 10.89
#